data_AF-A0A7S4R5P0-F1
#
_entry.id   AF-A0A7S4R5P0-F1
#
_cell.length_a   1.000
_cell.length_b   1.000
_cell.length_c   1.000
_cell.angle_alpha   90.00
_cell.angle_beta   90.00
_cell.angle_gamma   90.00
#
_symmetry.space_group_name_H-M   'P 1'
#
loop_
_entity.id
_entity.type
_entity.pdbx_description
1 polymer ?
#
loop_
_entity_poly.entity_id
_entity_poly.type
_entity_poly.pdbx_seq_one_letter_code
_entity_poly.pdbx_strand_id
1 'polypeptide(L)'
;MGKKPAAGKAKAKASSKKAEPEPEEEQPTPEQLEAKRLWQQRREASKWAQAQLAAVREQVAAAKKAKLDWLEAAHEFHEIRLIKLAKRLEEKTLDAVPQELRDGVEAYLSQCAGGPATEKEGFDERRGAWDALDQDSAAYVRKPESPEAAAAAEALKAEQAAEAVTKAMVAHAASPAFQEAGLIRLGGLFGQAREGAELPGLTCEATMPAIGAAMRGHLADPGVQRAGCAALRGLAMAPGQLPLLRDAGGIEVVVTALNAHYKDKEVALAANGAFWAMAQSAGKNSPEIATMRAAGVEEALLKVMTHHAWDQTLCGKVRVTLPFIQED
;
A
#
# COMPACT_ATOMS: atom_id res chain seq x y z
N MET A 1 -4.60 -74.49 66.98
CA MET A 1 -3.64 -73.42 66.66
C MET A 1 -4.12 -72.77 65.38
N GLY A 2 -4.91 -71.70 65.42
CA GLY A 2 -4.43 -70.32 65.55
C GLY A 2 -5.03 -69.47 64.41
N LYS A 3 -6.18 -68.82 64.70
CA LYS A 3 -6.64 -67.46 64.30
C LYS A 3 -6.23 -66.95 62.90
N LYS A 4 -7.13 -66.57 61.97
CA LYS A 4 -8.14 -65.49 62.08
C LYS A 4 -9.19 -65.55 60.94
N PRO A 5 -10.36 -64.91 61.12
CA PRO A 5 -11.55 -65.03 60.26
C PRO A 5 -11.77 -63.80 59.37
N ALA A 6 -12.69 -63.90 58.40
CA ALA A 6 -13.50 -62.75 57.98
C ALA A 6 -14.88 -63.22 57.52
N ALA A 7 -15.84 -63.06 58.43
CA ALA A 7 -17.26 -63.12 58.13
C ALA A 7 -17.69 -61.83 57.43
N GLY A 8 -18.65 -61.94 56.50
CA GLY A 8 -19.28 -60.80 55.86
C GLY A 8 -20.51 -61.23 55.05
N LYS A 9 -21.58 -61.62 55.74
CA LYS A 9 -22.93 -61.69 55.16
C LYS A 9 -23.40 -60.26 54.86
N ALA A 10 -24.03 -60.07 53.71
CA ALA A 10 -25.42 -59.61 53.57
C ALA A 10 -25.61 -58.82 52.26
N LYS A 11 -26.47 -59.36 51.40
CA LYS A 11 -27.06 -58.68 50.25
C LYS A 11 -27.90 -57.50 50.76
N ALA A 12 -27.59 -56.29 50.31
CA ALA A 12 -28.52 -55.17 50.30
C ALA A 12 -28.65 -54.67 48.85
N LYS A 13 -29.87 -54.73 48.33
CA LYS A 13 -30.24 -54.16 47.03
C LYS A 13 -30.11 -52.64 47.10
N ALA A 14 -29.36 -52.03 46.19
CA ALA A 14 -29.40 -50.61 45.92
C ALA A 14 -29.70 -50.39 44.44
N SER A 15 -30.92 -49.90 44.20
CA SER A 15 -31.50 -49.19 43.05
C SER A 15 -30.67 -49.07 41.76
N SER A 16 -31.27 -49.53 40.65
CA SER A 16 -30.84 -49.22 39.28
C SER A 16 -30.84 -47.70 39.06
N LYS A 17 -29.66 -47.09 39.07
CA LYS A 17 -29.48 -45.73 38.58
C LYS A 17 -29.59 -45.79 37.06
N LYS A 18 -30.67 -45.21 36.53
CA LYS A 18 -30.94 -45.04 35.10
C LYS A 18 -29.71 -44.35 34.48
N ALA A 19 -29.06 -45.01 33.53
CA ALA A 19 -27.99 -44.40 32.75
C ALA A 19 -28.57 -43.18 32.03
N GLU A 20 -28.00 -42.01 32.28
CA GLU A 20 -28.23 -40.83 31.45
C GLU A 20 -27.74 -41.16 30.03
N PRO A 21 -28.47 -40.75 28.98
CA PRO A 21 -28.00 -40.93 27.61
C PRO A 21 -26.70 -40.13 27.45
N GLU A 22 -25.67 -40.77 26.89
CA GLU A 22 -24.46 -40.08 26.46
C GLU A 22 -24.85 -38.90 25.57
N PRO A 23 -24.24 -37.72 25.74
CA PRO A 23 -24.55 -36.58 24.88
C PRO A 23 -24.20 -36.98 23.44
N GLU A 24 -25.22 -36.99 22.56
CA GLU A 24 -25.03 -37.17 21.12
C GLU A 24 -23.97 -36.17 20.66
N GLU A 25 -22.87 -36.66 20.08
CA GLU A 25 -21.84 -35.82 19.47
C GLU A 25 -22.51 -35.02 18.34
N GLU A 26 -22.88 -33.76 18.63
CA GLU A 26 -23.42 -32.82 17.67
C GLU A 26 -22.45 -32.74 16.47
N GLN A 27 -22.96 -33.10 15.30
CA GLN A 27 -22.17 -33.03 14.07
C GLN A 27 -21.70 -31.57 13.87
N PRO A 28 -20.41 -31.37 13.55
CA PRO A 28 -19.86 -30.03 13.44
C PRO A 28 -20.59 -29.22 12.37
N THR A 29 -20.94 -27.99 12.70
CA THR A 29 -21.66 -27.09 11.80
C THR A 29 -20.82 -26.77 10.56
N PRO A 30 -21.44 -26.36 9.43
CA PRO A 30 -20.71 -25.91 8.25
C PRO A 30 -19.68 -24.81 8.56
N GLU A 31 -20.00 -23.90 9.48
CA GLU A 31 -19.10 -22.83 9.94
C GLU A 31 -17.90 -23.39 10.72
N GLN A 32 -18.10 -24.42 11.56
CA GLN A 32 -17.01 -25.09 12.27
C GLN A 32 -16.09 -25.87 11.33
N LEU A 33 -16.65 -26.49 10.29
CA LEU A 33 -15.88 -27.17 9.24
C LEU A 33 -15.05 -26.17 8.40
N GLU A 34 -15.63 -25.02 8.04
CA GLU A 34 -14.94 -23.96 7.30
C GLU A 34 -13.83 -23.31 8.16
N ALA A 35 -14.10 -23.00 9.42
CA ALA A 35 -13.09 -22.50 10.36
C ALA A 35 -11.92 -23.48 10.53
N LYS A 36 -12.20 -24.79 10.62
CA LYS A 36 -11.17 -25.84 10.68
C LYS A 36 -10.35 -25.90 9.39
N ARG A 37 -10.99 -25.79 8.22
CA ARG A 37 -10.31 -25.74 6.91
C ARG A 37 -9.38 -24.55 6.81
N LEU A 38 -9.86 -23.34 7.12
CA LEU A 38 -9.06 -22.11 7.08
C LEU A 38 -7.88 -22.18 8.07
N TRP A 39 -8.10 -22.74 9.26
CA TRP A 39 -7.02 -22.96 10.24
C TRP A 39 -5.95 -23.92 9.70
N GLN A 40 -6.35 -25.03 9.07
CA GLN A 40 -5.41 -25.96 8.45
C GLN A 40 -4.62 -25.30 7.32
N GLN A 41 -5.30 -24.58 6.43
CA GLN A 41 -4.68 -23.85 5.31
C GLN A 41 -3.65 -22.82 5.80
N ARG A 42 -3.99 -22.00 6.81
CA ARG A 42 -3.05 -21.04 7.41
C ARG A 42 -1.86 -21.74 8.03
N ARG A 43 -2.07 -22.85 8.76
CA ARG A 43 -0.98 -23.61 9.38
C ARG A 43 -0.01 -24.17 8.34
N GLU A 44 -0.52 -24.73 7.24
CA GLU A 44 0.31 -25.25 6.15
C GLU A 44 1.04 -24.13 5.41
N ALA A 45 0.36 -23.01 5.15
CA ALA A 45 0.95 -21.81 4.57
C ALA A 45 2.09 -21.25 5.43
N SER A 46 1.90 -21.12 6.75
CA SER A 46 2.92 -20.66 7.68
C SER A 46 4.11 -21.60 7.74
N LYS A 47 3.85 -22.93 7.76
CA LYS A 47 4.92 -23.94 7.73
C LYS A 47 5.75 -23.83 6.45
N TRP A 48 5.09 -23.66 5.30
CA TRP A 48 5.76 -23.48 4.02
C TRP A 48 6.60 -22.20 4.01
N ALA A 49 6.04 -21.06 4.42
CA ALA A 49 6.75 -19.77 4.41
C ALA A 49 8.00 -19.79 5.30
N GLN A 50 7.92 -20.43 6.48
CA GLN A 50 9.07 -20.58 7.37
C GLN A 50 10.15 -21.50 6.79
N ALA A 51 9.77 -22.57 6.08
CA ALA A 51 10.72 -23.45 5.41
C ALA A 51 11.48 -22.72 4.29
N GLN A 52 10.78 -21.94 3.46
CA GLN A 52 11.45 -21.16 2.41
C GLN A 52 12.32 -20.04 2.98
N LEU A 53 11.89 -19.41 4.09
CA LEU A 53 12.70 -18.39 4.77
C LEU A 53 14.03 -18.96 5.30
N ALA A 54 14.00 -20.18 5.86
CA ALA A 54 15.21 -20.87 6.29
C ALA A 54 16.14 -21.14 5.09
N ALA A 55 15.60 -21.65 3.98
CA ALA A 55 16.36 -21.92 2.77
C ALA A 55 17.01 -20.65 2.17
N VAL A 56 16.27 -19.54 2.07
CA VAL A 56 16.83 -18.27 1.58
C VAL A 56 17.95 -17.78 2.47
N ARG A 57 17.82 -17.87 3.80
CA ARG A 57 18.87 -17.43 4.74
C ARG A 57 20.17 -18.20 4.60
N GLU A 58 20.09 -19.52 4.35
CA GLU A 58 21.26 -20.33 4.03
C GLU A 58 21.92 -19.86 2.74
N GLN A 59 21.14 -19.51 1.72
CA GLN A 59 21.65 -18.98 0.46
C GLN A 59 22.26 -17.58 0.59
N VAL A 60 21.68 -16.68 1.40
CA VAL A 60 22.29 -15.37 1.75
C VAL A 60 23.66 -15.59 2.38
N ALA A 61 23.75 -16.49 3.37
CA ALA A 61 25.02 -16.79 4.04
C ALA A 61 26.07 -17.39 3.08
N ALA A 62 25.63 -18.26 2.16
CA ALA A 62 26.50 -18.83 1.13
C ALA A 62 27.00 -17.77 0.13
N ALA A 63 26.14 -16.86 -0.32
CA ALA A 63 26.50 -15.75 -1.20
C ALA A 63 27.49 -14.78 -0.54
N LYS A 64 27.28 -14.45 0.74
CA LYS A 64 28.20 -13.65 1.56
C LYS A 64 29.59 -14.30 1.66
N LYS A 65 29.63 -15.61 1.91
CA LYS A 65 30.89 -16.38 1.97
C LYS A 65 31.60 -16.40 0.61
N ALA A 66 30.84 -16.45 -0.48
CA ALA A 66 31.35 -16.44 -1.85
C ALA A 66 31.70 -15.03 -2.38
N LYS A 67 31.38 -13.96 -1.63
CA LYS A 67 31.57 -12.55 -2.02
C LYS A 67 30.86 -12.19 -3.34
N LEU A 68 29.63 -12.66 -3.49
CA LEU A 68 28.79 -12.39 -4.67
C LEU A 68 27.73 -11.35 -4.32
N ASP A 69 28.10 -10.06 -4.35
CA ASP A 69 27.23 -8.94 -3.93
C ASP A 69 25.89 -8.90 -4.68
N TRP A 70 25.89 -9.28 -5.97
CA TRP A 70 24.68 -9.31 -6.78
C TRP A 70 23.71 -10.43 -6.35
N LEU A 71 24.25 -11.58 -5.94
CA LEU A 71 23.48 -12.75 -5.52
C LEU A 71 22.98 -12.58 -4.08
N GLU A 72 23.80 -11.95 -3.22
CA GLU A 72 23.39 -11.51 -1.89
C GLU A 72 22.16 -10.60 -1.97
N ALA A 73 22.21 -9.55 -2.80
CA ALA A 73 21.08 -8.63 -2.98
C ALA A 73 19.81 -9.34 -3.49
N ALA A 74 19.95 -10.35 -4.36
CA ALA A 74 18.83 -11.14 -4.84
C ALA A 74 18.21 -12.01 -3.73
N HIS A 75 19.02 -12.70 -2.92
CA HIS A 75 18.51 -13.50 -1.80
C HIS A 75 17.89 -12.63 -0.70
N GLU A 76 18.49 -11.48 -0.36
CA GLU A 76 17.94 -10.55 0.62
C GLU A 76 16.56 -10.00 0.19
N PHE A 77 16.36 -9.79 -1.12
CA PHE A 77 15.05 -9.41 -1.66
C PHE A 77 13.96 -10.46 -1.34
N HIS A 78 14.24 -11.75 -1.58
CA HIS A 78 13.30 -12.83 -1.29
C HIS A 78 13.13 -13.06 0.21
N GLU A 79 14.19 -12.88 1.02
CA GLU A 79 14.14 -13.00 2.48
C GLU A 79 13.11 -12.03 3.08
N ILE A 80 13.19 -10.76 2.68
CA ILE A 80 12.31 -9.70 3.22
C ILE A 80 10.85 -9.96 2.86
N ARG A 81 10.59 -10.40 1.63
CA ARG A 81 9.23 -10.71 1.17
C ARG A 81 8.67 -11.96 1.88
N LEU A 82 9.50 -12.97 2.15
CA LEU A 82 9.11 -14.13 2.97
C LEU A 82 8.83 -13.74 4.43
N ILE A 83 9.58 -12.80 5.01
CA ILE A 83 9.29 -12.25 6.35
C ILE A 83 7.92 -11.54 6.35
N LYS A 84 7.66 -10.69 5.34
CA LYS A 84 6.36 -10.02 5.19
C LYS A 84 5.21 -11.02 5.04
N LEU A 85 5.40 -12.06 4.22
CA LEU A 85 4.43 -13.13 4.03
C LEU A 85 4.14 -13.88 5.34
N ALA A 86 5.19 -14.28 6.07
CA ALA A 86 5.04 -14.96 7.35
C ALA A 86 4.25 -14.11 8.36
N LYS A 87 4.52 -12.80 8.42
CA LYS A 87 3.78 -11.86 9.26
C LYS A 87 2.31 -11.76 8.86
N ARG A 88 1.98 -11.69 7.56
CA ARG A 88 0.58 -11.65 7.09
C ARG A 88 -0.22 -12.90 7.48
N LEU A 89 0.44 -14.07 7.43
CA LEU A 89 -0.15 -15.34 7.85
C LEU A 89 -0.36 -15.40 9.38
N GLU A 90 0.57 -14.85 10.17
CA GLU A 90 0.46 -14.73 11.63
C GLU A 90 -0.68 -13.78 12.04
N GLU A 91 -0.77 -12.61 11.40
CA GLU A 91 -1.81 -11.61 11.62
C GLU A 91 -3.19 -12.01 11.04
N LYS A 92 -3.28 -13.18 10.38
CA LYS A 92 -4.48 -13.70 9.72
C LYS A 92 -5.04 -12.75 8.65
N THR A 93 -4.18 -11.93 8.05
CA THR A 93 -4.52 -11.07 6.90
C THR A 93 -4.39 -11.81 5.56
N LEU A 94 -3.89 -13.05 5.61
CA LEU A 94 -3.81 -13.98 4.49
C LEU A 94 -4.13 -15.39 4.97
N ASP A 95 -4.98 -16.12 4.25
CA ASP A 95 -5.42 -17.46 4.62
C ASP A 95 -4.61 -18.57 3.96
N ALA A 96 -4.07 -18.30 2.78
CA ALA A 96 -3.27 -19.22 2.01
C ALA A 96 -2.26 -18.46 1.15
N VAL A 97 -1.15 -19.11 0.82
CA VAL A 97 -0.18 -18.59 -0.14
C VAL A 97 -0.64 -18.95 -1.57
N PRO A 98 -0.75 -17.98 -2.50
CA PRO A 98 -1.06 -18.24 -3.90
C PRO A 98 -0.11 -19.27 -4.53
N GLN A 99 -0.64 -20.18 -5.35
CA GLN A 99 0.17 -21.25 -5.94
C GLN A 99 1.27 -20.70 -6.86
N GLU A 100 0.98 -19.68 -7.65
CA GLU A 100 1.95 -19.03 -8.54
C GLU A 100 3.16 -18.47 -7.78
N LEU A 101 2.93 -17.91 -6.58
CA LEU A 101 4.03 -17.49 -5.72
C LEU A 101 4.84 -18.70 -5.25
N ARG A 102 4.17 -19.77 -4.80
CA ARG A 102 4.87 -20.96 -4.31
C ARG A 102 5.81 -21.50 -5.39
N ASP A 103 5.28 -21.67 -6.59
CA ASP A 103 6.03 -22.15 -7.74
C ASP A 103 7.19 -21.20 -8.10
N GLY A 104 6.95 -19.89 -8.04
CA GLY A 104 7.98 -18.88 -8.32
C GLY A 104 9.12 -18.84 -7.29
N VAL A 105 8.80 -18.94 -5.99
CA VAL A 105 9.80 -18.97 -4.90
C VAL A 105 10.58 -20.29 -4.93
N GLU A 106 9.92 -21.41 -5.17
CA GLU A 106 10.57 -22.73 -5.29
C GLU A 106 11.47 -22.79 -6.53
N ALA A 107 11.01 -22.26 -7.67
CA ALA A 107 11.82 -22.13 -8.88
C ALA A 107 13.05 -21.23 -8.64
N TYR A 108 12.89 -20.10 -7.94
CA TYR A 108 14.01 -19.25 -7.54
C TYR A 108 15.03 -20.02 -6.69
N LEU A 109 14.59 -20.64 -5.60
CA LEU A 109 15.45 -21.36 -4.67
C LEU A 109 16.17 -22.55 -5.32
N SER A 110 15.51 -23.22 -6.27
CA SER A 110 16.07 -24.36 -7.01
C SER A 110 17.31 -24.01 -7.83
N GLN A 111 17.45 -22.75 -8.28
CA GLN A 111 18.61 -22.29 -9.05
C GLN A 111 19.91 -22.36 -8.23
N CYS A 112 19.81 -22.33 -6.90
CA CYS A 112 20.94 -22.40 -5.97
C CYS A 112 20.96 -23.70 -5.13
N ALA A 113 20.22 -24.75 -5.53
CA ALA A 113 20.14 -26.00 -4.78
C ALA A 113 21.47 -26.78 -4.67
N GLY A 114 22.41 -26.54 -5.60
CA GLY A 114 23.75 -27.13 -5.61
C GLY A 114 24.87 -26.25 -5.04
N GLY A 115 24.54 -25.07 -4.49
CA GLY A 115 25.48 -24.04 -4.08
C GLY A 115 25.19 -22.69 -4.73
N PRO A 116 25.94 -21.62 -4.37
CA PRO A 116 25.69 -20.29 -4.90
C PRO A 116 25.97 -20.25 -6.41
N ALA A 117 25.04 -19.68 -7.18
CA ALA A 117 25.22 -19.44 -8.61
C ALA A 117 26.44 -18.54 -8.83
N THR A 118 27.43 -19.03 -9.58
CA THR A 118 28.70 -18.30 -9.79
C THR A 118 28.63 -17.29 -10.92
N GLU A 119 27.65 -17.41 -11.81
CA GLU A 119 27.45 -16.54 -12.98
C GLU A 119 26.08 -15.87 -12.92
N LYS A 120 26.04 -14.59 -13.28
CA LYS A 120 24.80 -13.79 -13.32
C LYS A 120 23.99 -14.04 -14.58
N GLU A 121 24.63 -14.51 -15.64
CA GLU A 121 24.02 -14.70 -16.95
C GLU A 121 23.09 -15.94 -16.91
N GLY A 122 21.80 -15.72 -17.17
CA GLY A 122 20.78 -16.77 -17.06
C GLY A 122 20.16 -16.96 -15.68
N PHE A 123 20.58 -16.19 -14.66
CA PHE A 123 19.95 -16.20 -13.34
C PHE A 123 18.64 -15.41 -13.35
N ASP A 124 17.53 -16.09 -13.05
CA ASP A 124 16.21 -15.47 -13.00
C ASP A 124 15.85 -15.16 -11.55
N GLU A 125 15.86 -13.87 -11.21
CA GLU A 125 15.54 -13.39 -9.86
C GLU A 125 14.06 -13.59 -9.50
N ARG A 126 13.18 -13.97 -10.45
CA ARG A 126 11.75 -14.29 -10.23
C ARG A 126 11.00 -13.24 -9.40
N ARG A 127 11.38 -11.97 -9.51
CA ARG A 127 10.80 -10.89 -8.69
C ARG A 127 9.28 -10.76 -8.87
N GLY A 128 8.79 -11.01 -10.09
CA GLY A 128 7.37 -10.94 -10.44
C GLY A 128 6.49 -12.02 -9.80
N ALA A 129 7.07 -13.11 -9.25
CA ALA A 129 6.30 -14.11 -8.51
C ALA A 129 5.57 -13.52 -7.29
N TRP A 130 6.11 -12.41 -6.76
CA TRP A 130 5.55 -11.69 -5.63
C TRP A 130 4.46 -10.70 -6.00
N ASP A 131 4.23 -10.43 -7.29
CA ASP A 131 3.26 -9.43 -7.74
C ASP A 131 1.85 -9.77 -7.25
N ALA A 132 1.49 -11.06 -7.18
CA ALA A 132 0.20 -11.52 -6.66
C ALA A 132 0.00 -11.26 -5.15
N LEU A 133 1.08 -11.15 -4.37
CA LEU A 133 1.03 -10.79 -2.95
C LEU A 133 1.12 -9.29 -2.71
N ASP A 134 1.87 -8.60 -3.56
CA ASP A 134 2.03 -7.14 -3.54
C ASP A 134 0.82 -6.41 -4.14
N GLN A 135 0.03 -7.10 -4.97
CA GLN A 135 -1.37 -6.79 -5.21
C GLN A 135 -2.12 -6.98 -3.88
N ASP A 136 -2.06 -5.97 -3.01
CA ASP A 136 -2.96 -5.84 -1.88
C ASP A 136 -4.38 -6.07 -2.42
N SER A 137 -5.10 -7.06 -1.89
CA SER A 137 -6.48 -7.39 -2.30
C SER A 137 -7.50 -6.26 -2.00
N ALA A 138 -7.00 -5.11 -1.56
CA ALA A 138 -7.69 -3.84 -1.40
C ALA A 138 -7.36 -2.83 -2.52
N ALA A 139 -6.59 -3.22 -3.56
CA ALA A 139 -6.31 -2.38 -4.72
C ALA A 139 -7.64 -1.90 -5.31
N TYR A 140 -7.88 -0.60 -5.18
CA TYR A 140 -9.10 0.03 -5.66
C TYR A 140 -9.31 -0.31 -7.14
N VAL A 141 -10.42 -0.99 -7.45
CA VAL A 141 -10.83 -1.26 -8.83
C VAL A 141 -11.82 -0.18 -9.22
N ARG A 142 -11.40 0.71 -10.13
CA ARG A 142 -12.28 1.76 -10.65
C ARG A 142 -13.47 1.13 -11.36
N LYS A 143 -14.69 1.54 -10.99
CA LYS A 143 -15.90 1.10 -11.68
C LYS A 143 -15.89 1.61 -13.13
N PRO A 144 -16.35 0.81 -14.10
CA PRO A 144 -16.45 1.26 -15.48
C PRO A 144 -17.39 2.47 -15.57
N GLU A 145 -16.95 3.48 -16.30
CA GLU A 145 -17.67 4.74 -16.51
C GLU A 145 -18.73 4.59 -17.61
N SER A 146 -19.73 5.47 -17.60
CA SER A 146 -20.64 5.55 -18.74
C SER A 146 -19.89 6.09 -19.98
N PRO A 147 -20.28 5.68 -21.20
CA PRO A 147 -19.69 6.23 -22.43
C PRO A 147 -19.80 7.76 -22.51
N GLU A 148 -20.86 8.32 -21.94
CA GLU A 148 -21.10 9.77 -21.85
C GLU A 148 -20.06 10.46 -20.95
N ALA A 149 -19.78 9.90 -19.78
CA ALA A 149 -18.77 10.43 -18.86
C ALA A 149 -17.36 10.31 -19.48
N ALA A 150 -17.08 9.22 -20.19
CA ALA A 150 -15.81 9.04 -20.90
C ALA A 150 -15.64 10.05 -22.05
N ALA A 151 -16.67 10.29 -22.85
CA ALA A 151 -16.63 11.29 -23.92
C ALA A 151 -16.47 12.72 -23.38
N ALA A 152 -17.16 13.03 -22.27
CA ALA A 152 -17.04 14.32 -21.62
C ALA A 152 -15.62 14.53 -21.02
N ALA A 153 -15.03 13.49 -20.43
CA ALA A 153 -13.66 13.51 -19.93
C ALA A 153 -12.62 13.72 -21.07
N GLU A 154 -12.86 13.17 -22.26
CA GLU A 154 -12.01 13.43 -23.42
C GLU A 154 -12.12 14.86 -23.93
N ALA A 155 -13.35 15.39 -24.02
CA ALA A 155 -13.56 16.79 -24.43
C ALA A 155 -12.85 17.78 -23.49
N LEU A 156 -12.79 17.45 -22.19
CA LEU A 156 -12.14 18.28 -21.18
C LEU A 156 -10.63 18.47 -21.41
N LYS A 157 -9.96 17.55 -22.11
CA LYS A 157 -8.51 17.63 -22.36
C LYS A 157 -8.11 18.82 -23.24
N ALA A 158 -9.02 19.30 -24.09
CA ALA A 158 -8.77 20.44 -24.97
C ALA A 158 -9.11 21.79 -24.32
N GLU A 159 -9.81 21.80 -23.18
CA GLU A 159 -10.30 23.02 -22.53
C GLU A 159 -9.16 23.90 -22.02
N GLN A 160 -9.20 25.20 -22.32
CA GLN A 160 -8.16 26.15 -21.93
C GLN A 160 -8.57 27.04 -20.75
N ALA A 161 -9.87 27.19 -20.51
CA ALA A 161 -10.38 28.00 -19.41
C ALA A 161 -10.42 27.20 -18.11
N ALA A 162 -9.62 27.60 -17.12
CA ALA A 162 -9.60 26.97 -15.80
C ALA A 162 -11.00 26.94 -15.15
N GLU A 163 -11.77 28.02 -15.29
CA GLU A 163 -13.14 28.12 -14.78
C GLU A 163 -14.10 27.12 -15.44
N ALA A 164 -13.95 26.87 -16.75
CA ALA A 164 -14.75 25.87 -17.46
C ALA A 164 -14.40 24.46 -16.95
N VAL A 165 -13.10 24.18 -16.74
CA VAL A 165 -12.66 22.89 -16.18
C VAL A 165 -13.22 22.67 -14.78
N THR A 166 -13.12 23.67 -13.89
CA THR A 166 -13.58 23.53 -12.50
C THR A 166 -15.10 23.39 -12.40
N LYS A 167 -15.87 24.14 -13.21
CA LYS A 167 -17.33 23.98 -13.30
C LYS A 167 -17.72 22.59 -13.81
N ALA A 168 -17.03 22.10 -14.84
CA ALA A 168 -17.29 20.76 -15.38
C ALA A 168 -16.97 19.67 -14.34
N MET A 169 -15.87 19.80 -13.61
CA MET A 169 -15.52 18.89 -12.51
C MET A 169 -16.61 18.86 -11.42
N VAL A 170 -17.20 20.00 -11.06
CA VAL A 170 -18.30 20.06 -10.10
C VAL A 170 -19.56 19.37 -10.65
N ALA A 171 -19.90 19.58 -11.92
CA ALA A 171 -21.05 18.94 -12.55
C ALA A 171 -20.92 17.40 -12.62
N HIS A 172 -19.69 16.90 -12.77
CA HIS A 172 -19.37 15.48 -12.87
C HIS A 172 -18.68 14.93 -11.61
N ALA A 173 -19.02 15.46 -10.43
CA ALA A 173 -18.37 15.11 -9.16
C ALA A 173 -18.37 13.60 -8.83
N ALA A 174 -19.37 12.85 -9.31
CA ALA A 174 -19.51 11.42 -9.04
C ALA A 174 -18.58 10.52 -9.89
N SER A 175 -18.03 11.03 -11.00
CA SER A 175 -17.23 10.24 -11.94
C SER A 175 -15.74 10.35 -11.63
N PRO A 176 -15.08 9.31 -11.07
CA PRO A 176 -13.65 9.35 -10.78
C PRO A 176 -12.79 9.57 -12.03
N ALA A 177 -13.17 9.01 -13.19
CA ALA A 177 -12.41 9.23 -14.42
C ALA A 177 -12.51 10.70 -14.90
N PHE A 178 -13.69 11.30 -14.77
CA PHE A 178 -13.85 12.72 -15.10
C PHE A 178 -13.04 13.60 -14.14
N GLN A 179 -13.05 13.29 -12.83
CA GLN A 179 -12.24 14.00 -11.86
C GLN A 179 -10.74 13.87 -12.16
N GLU A 180 -10.25 12.68 -12.49
CA GLU A 180 -8.86 12.49 -12.90
C GLU A 180 -8.53 13.32 -14.15
N ALA A 181 -9.37 13.28 -15.19
CA ALA A 181 -9.16 14.05 -16.41
C ALA A 181 -9.13 15.57 -16.15
N GLY A 182 -10.03 16.07 -15.29
CA GLY A 182 -10.06 17.47 -14.89
C GLY A 182 -8.82 17.90 -14.13
N LEU A 183 -8.35 17.08 -13.18
CA LEU A 183 -7.12 17.34 -12.44
C LEU A 183 -5.89 17.31 -13.35
N ILE A 184 -5.81 16.35 -14.28
CA ILE A 184 -4.75 16.29 -15.30
C ILE A 184 -4.77 17.56 -16.16
N ARG A 185 -5.96 18.02 -16.58
CA ARG A 185 -6.08 19.23 -17.39
C ARG A 185 -5.63 20.47 -16.62
N LEU A 186 -6.07 20.63 -15.36
CA LEU A 186 -5.61 21.73 -14.49
C LEU A 186 -4.08 21.69 -14.31
N GLY A 187 -3.49 20.51 -14.07
CA GLY A 187 -2.03 20.35 -14.02
C GLY A 187 -1.35 20.78 -15.32
N GLY A 188 -1.93 20.44 -16.48
CA GLY A 188 -1.47 20.89 -17.80
C GLY A 188 -1.55 22.40 -17.98
N LEU A 189 -2.62 23.05 -17.51
CA LEU A 189 -2.78 24.51 -17.54
C LEU A 189 -1.70 25.20 -16.68
N PHE A 190 -1.41 24.70 -15.48
CA PHE A 190 -0.30 25.22 -14.67
C PHE A 190 1.06 25.06 -15.37
N GLY A 191 1.27 23.94 -16.06
CA GLY A 191 2.46 23.71 -16.88
C GLY A 191 2.60 24.75 -18.01
N GLN A 192 1.51 25.02 -18.74
CA GLN A 192 1.47 26.00 -19.82
C GLN A 192 1.69 27.43 -19.30
N ALA A 193 1.09 27.79 -18.17
CA ALA A 193 1.31 29.10 -17.54
C ALA A 193 2.78 29.32 -17.17
N ARG A 194 3.45 28.26 -16.67
CA ARG A 194 4.89 28.29 -16.37
C ARG A 194 5.75 28.45 -17.63
N GLU A 195 5.27 27.98 -18.78
CA GLU A 195 5.91 28.15 -20.09
C GLU A 195 5.57 29.50 -20.76
N GLY A 196 4.80 30.36 -20.09
CA GLY A 196 4.50 31.72 -20.52
C GLY A 196 3.11 31.91 -21.15
N ALA A 197 2.24 30.90 -21.11
CA ALA A 197 0.86 31.07 -21.57
C ALA A 197 0.06 31.99 -20.61
N GLU A 198 -0.65 32.95 -21.18
CA GLU A 198 -1.58 33.79 -20.42
C GLU A 198 -2.90 33.05 -20.21
N LEU A 199 -3.08 32.50 -19.00
CA LEU A 199 -4.27 31.74 -18.60
C LEU A 199 -5.01 32.49 -17.50
N PRO A 200 -5.86 33.49 -17.86
CA PRO A 200 -6.60 34.27 -16.88
C PRO A 200 -7.53 33.37 -16.04
N GLY A 201 -7.60 33.65 -14.74
CA GLY A 201 -8.42 32.88 -13.80
C GLY A 201 -7.79 31.57 -13.32
N LEU A 202 -6.56 31.23 -13.74
CA LEU A 202 -5.81 30.10 -13.18
C LEU A 202 -5.19 30.47 -11.82
N THR A 203 -6.03 30.61 -10.80
CA THR A 203 -5.63 30.99 -9.44
C THR A 203 -5.99 29.90 -8.43
N CYS A 204 -5.39 29.98 -7.24
CA CYS A 204 -5.72 29.12 -6.13
C CYS A 204 -7.21 29.22 -5.77
N GLU A 205 -7.74 30.44 -5.66
CA GLU A 205 -9.15 30.68 -5.32
C GLU A 205 -10.11 29.99 -6.31
N ALA A 206 -9.81 30.05 -7.61
CA ALA A 206 -10.65 29.46 -8.64
C ALA A 206 -10.54 27.92 -8.70
N THR A 207 -9.38 27.35 -8.36
CA THR A 207 -9.07 25.93 -8.62
C THR A 207 -9.10 25.04 -7.38
N MET A 208 -8.67 25.52 -6.21
CA MET A 208 -8.60 24.73 -4.98
C MET A 208 -9.93 24.11 -4.55
N PRO A 209 -11.09 24.80 -4.64
CA PRO A 209 -12.36 24.18 -4.28
C PRO A 209 -12.66 22.90 -5.08
N ALA A 210 -12.42 22.92 -6.38
CA ALA A 210 -12.62 21.76 -7.25
C ALA A 210 -11.56 20.67 -7.01
N ILE A 211 -10.28 21.05 -6.89
CA ILE A 211 -9.18 20.10 -6.62
C ILE A 211 -9.41 19.37 -5.30
N GLY A 212 -9.66 20.13 -4.23
CA GLY A 212 -9.89 19.57 -2.90
C GLY A 212 -11.15 18.72 -2.81
N ALA A 213 -12.24 19.11 -3.49
CA ALA A 213 -13.46 18.30 -3.57
C ALA A 213 -13.23 16.98 -4.31
N ALA A 214 -12.54 17.00 -5.45
CA ALA A 214 -12.22 15.81 -6.23
C ALA A 214 -11.37 14.82 -5.41
N MET A 215 -10.28 15.30 -4.80
CA MET A 215 -9.38 14.45 -4.01
C MET A 215 -10.07 13.88 -2.77
N ARG A 216 -10.89 14.67 -2.05
CA ARG A 216 -11.64 14.16 -0.89
C ARG A 216 -12.77 13.20 -1.28
N GLY A 217 -13.49 13.49 -2.36
CA GLY A 217 -14.61 12.67 -2.85
C GLY A 217 -14.16 11.32 -3.39
N HIS A 218 -12.95 11.24 -3.93
CA HIS A 218 -12.37 10.02 -4.50
C HIS A 218 -11.09 9.60 -3.79
N LEU A 219 -11.08 9.68 -2.45
CA LEU A 219 -9.90 9.36 -1.65
C LEU A 219 -9.38 7.93 -1.90
N ALA A 220 -10.25 6.99 -2.24
CA ALA A 220 -9.86 5.61 -2.52
C ALA A 220 -9.21 5.41 -3.91
N ASP A 221 -9.33 6.38 -4.83
CA ASP A 221 -8.86 6.26 -6.21
C ASP A 221 -7.43 6.82 -6.36
N PRO A 222 -6.41 5.98 -6.59
CA PRO A 222 -5.02 6.43 -6.71
C PRO A 222 -4.78 7.32 -7.93
N GLY A 223 -5.53 7.13 -9.03
CA GLY A 223 -5.42 7.95 -10.24
C GLY A 223 -5.83 9.40 -9.97
N VAL A 224 -6.96 9.58 -9.27
CA VAL A 224 -7.44 10.90 -8.84
C VAL A 224 -6.44 11.54 -7.87
N GLN A 225 -5.95 10.79 -6.87
CA GLN A 225 -4.99 11.34 -5.90
C GLN A 225 -3.68 11.78 -6.57
N ARG A 226 -3.13 10.95 -7.46
CA ARG A 226 -1.92 11.27 -8.23
C ARG A 226 -2.10 12.53 -9.08
N ALA A 227 -3.19 12.63 -9.83
CA ALA A 227 -3.49 13.79 -10.66
C ALA A 227 -3.69 15.05 -9.81
N GLY A 228 -4.36 14.92 -8.67
CA GLY A 228 -4.57 16.00 -7.70
C GLY A 228 -3.26 16.53 -7.13
N CYS A 229 -2.37 15.66 -6.67
CA CYS A 229 -1.03 16.06 -6.21
C CYS A 229 -0.23 16.76 -7.33
N ALA A 230 -0.33 16.29 -8.58
CA ALA A 230 0.33 16.93 -9.72
C ALA A 230 -0.23 18.34 -10.01
N ALA A 231 -1.55 18.54 -9.91
CA ALA A 231 -2.18 19.85 -10.05
C ALA A 231 -1.74 20.81 -8.92
N LEU A 232 -1.73 20.33 -7.66
CA LEU A 232 -1.28 21.11 -6.51
C LEU A 232 0.20 21.49 -6.58
N ARG A 233 1.04 20.61 -7.15
CA ARG A 233 2.44 20.95 -7.48
C ARG A 233 2.51 22.14 -8.45
N GLY A 234 1.72 22.11 -9.52
CA GLY A 234 1.66 23.22 -10.48
C GLY A 234 1.22 24.53 -9.82
N LEU A 235 0.19 24.47 -8.98
CA LEU A 235 -0.30 25.61 -8.22
C LEU A 235 0.73 26.16 -7.23
N ALA A 236 1.47 25.30 -6.52
CA ALA A 236 2.53 25.71 -5.60
C ALA A 236 3.68 26.46 -6.29
N MET A 237 3.98 26.08 -7.54
CA MET A 237 5.00 26.75 -8.36
C MET A 237 4.50 28.06 -8.99
N ALA A 238 3.20 28.34 -8.97
CA ALA A 238 2.64 29.54 -9.55
C ALA A 238 2.94 30.77 -8.66
N PRO A 239 3.41 31.90 -9.24
CA PRO A 239 3.78 33.08 -8.47
C PRO A 239 2.65 33.59 -7.56
N GLY A 240 2.96 33.77 -6.28
CA GLY A 240 2.01 34.31 -5.29
C GLY A 240 0.87 33.39 -4.87
N GLN A 241 0.79 32.17 -5.40
CA GLN A 241 -0.32 31.25 -5.09
C GLN A 241 -0.07 30.39 -3.86
N LEU A 242 1.19 30.21 -3.44
CA LEU A 242 1.54 29.31 -2.34
C LEU A 242 0.89 29.68 -0.98
N PRO A 243 0.85 30.96 -0.54
CA PRO A 243 0.15 31.33 0.70
C PRO A 243 -1.37 31.04 0.63
N LEU A 244 -1.98 31.25 -0.54
CA LEU A 244 -3.39 30.95 -0.77
C LEU A 244 -3.64 29.44 -0.76
N LEU A 245 -2.70 28.65 -1.30
CA LEU A 245 -2.77 27.19 -1.27
C LEU A 245 -2.70 26.68 0.17
N ARG A 246 -1.80 27.24 0.99
CA ARG A 246 -1.71 26.96 2.42
C ARG A 246 -3.04 27.28 3.12
N ASP A 247 -3.56 28.49 2.94
CA ASP A 247 -4.79 28.94 3.60
C ASP A 247 -6.03 28.14 3.17
N ALA A 248 -6.02 27.61 1.94
CA ALA A 248 -7.05 26.71 1.43
C ALA A 248 -6.90 25.24 1.90
N GLY A 249 -5.92 24.93 2.74
CA GLY A 249 -5.66 23.59 3.26
C GLY A 249 -5.04 22.63 2.23
N GLY A 250 -4.32 23.16 1.23
CA GLY A 250 -3.74 22.36 0.15
C GLY A 250 -2.66 21.39 0.63
N ILE A 251 -1.94 21.73 1.69
CA ILE A 251 -0.88 20.87 2.27
C ILE A 251 -1.51 19.62 2.89
N GLU A 252 -2.57 19.78 3.68
CA GLU A 252 -3.30 18.73 4.36
C GLU A 252 -3.99 17.78 3.38
N VAL A 253 -4.45 18.30 2.24
CA VAL A 253 -4.99 17.49 1.15
C VAL A 253 -3.92 16.54 0.59
N VAL A 254 -2.70 17.02 0.35
CA VAL A 254 -1.59 16.15 -0.12
C VAL A 254 -1.20 15.13 0.94
N VAL A 255 -1.14 15.52 2.22
CA VAL A 255 -0.84 14.59 3.32
C VAL A 255 -1.90 13.49 3.42
N THR A 256 -3.17 13.85 3.31
CA THR A 256 -4.28 12.90 3.35
C THR A 256 -4.20 11.90 2.21
N ALA A 257 -3.95 12.37 0.99
CA ALA A 257 -3.74 11.54 -0.19
C ALA A 257 -2.55 10.57 0.00
N LEU A 258 -1.42 11.09 0.48
CA LEU A 258 -0.22 10.30 0.73
C LEU A 258 -0.45 9.24 1.82
N ASN A 259 -1.14 9.59 2.90
CA ASN A 259 -1.41 8.65 3.98
C ASN A 259 -2.35 7.51 3.55
N ALA A 260 -3.32 7.81 2.67
CA ALA A 260 -4.21 6.81 2.09
C ALA A 260 -3.47 5.88 1.09
N HIS A 261 -2.50 6.42 0.35
CA HIS A 261 -1.85 5.73 -0.78
C HIS A 261 -0.34 5.60 -0.65
N TYR A 262 0.22 5.57 0.56
CA TYR A 262 1.67 5.54 0.77
C TYR A 262 2.35 4.30 0.15
N LYS A 263 1.58 3.25 -0.11
CA LYS A 263 2.01 2.03 -0.80
C LYS A 263 2.04 2.18 -2.32
N ASP A 264 1.25 3.09 -2.89
CA ASP A 264 1.26 3.40 -4.31
C ASP A 264 2.44 4.32 -4.63
N LYS A 265 3.37 3.81 -5.44
CA LYS A 265 4.58 4.54 -5.82
C LYS A 265 4.28 5.83 -6.58
N GLU A 266 3.31 5.80 -7.47
CA GLU A 266 3.02 6.94 -8.35
C GLU A 266 2.35 8.08 -7.57
N VAL A 267 1.45 7.74 -6.64
CA VAL A 267 0.89 8.72 -5.70
C VAL A 267 1.98 9.28 -4.79
N ALA A 268 2.86 8.43 -4.24
CA ALA A 268 3.97 8.86 -3.40
C ALA A 268 4.93 9.82 -4.13
N LEU A 269 5.27 9.53 -5.38
CA LEU A 269 6.08 10.41 -6.23
C LEU A 269 5.40 11.75 -6.49
N ALA A 270 4.10 11.74 -6.81
CA ALA A 270 3.33 12.95 -7.07
C ALA A 270 3.22 13.83 -5.82
N ALA A 271 2.90 13.23 -4.67
CA ALA A 271 2.82 13.91 -3.38
C ALA A 271 4.18 14.51 -2.97
N ASN A 272 5.27 13.73 -3.06
CA ASN A 272 6.61 14.24 -2.80
C ASN A 272 6.97 15.40 -3.74
N GLY A 273 6.60 15.31 -5.02
CA GLY A 273 6.80 16.39 -5.98
C GLY A 273 6.05 17.68 -5.61
N ALA A 274 4.85 17.56 -5.04
CA ALA A 274 4.09 18.69 -4.54
C ALA A 274 4.74 19.32 -3.30
N PHE A 275 5.13 18.51 -2.31
CA PHE A 275 5.83 18.99 -1.12
C PHE A 275 7.16 19.65 -1.45
N TRP A 276 7.94 19.09 -2.38
CA TRP A 276 9.18 19.70 -2.83
C TRP A 276 8.96 21.06 -3.48
N ALA A 277 7.93 21.19 -4.32
CA ALA A 277 7.59 22.48 -4.93
C ALA A 277 7.16 23.51 -3.89
N MET A 278 6.30 23.13 -2.93
CA MET A 278 5.90 23.99 -1.82
C MET A 278 7.11 24.43 -1.00
N ALA A 279 7.99 23.50 -0.63
CA ALA A 279 9.16 23.79 0.18
C ALA A 279 10.20 24.66 -0.55
N GLN A 280 10.38 24.48 -1.86
CA GLN A 280 11.27 25.30 -2.67
C GLN A 280 10.75 26.73 -2.85
N SER A 281 9.44 26.88 -3.05
CA SER A 281 8.79 28.19 -3.19
C SER A 281 8.61 28.90 -1.85
N ALA A 282 8.74 28.17 -0.74
CA ALA A 282 8.67 28.67 0.62
C ALA A 282 10.05 29.15 1.13
N GLY A 283 10.06 30.14 2.02
CA GLY A 283 11.25 30.49 2.81
C GLY A 283 11.46 29.52 3.98
N LYS A 284 12.70 29.36 4.46
CA LYS A 284 13.04 28.47 5.59
C LYS A 284 12.16 28.65 6.84
N ASN A 285 11.83 29.90 7.17
CA ASN A 285 11.02 30.28 8.34
C ASN A 285 9.61 30.75 7.95
N SER A 286 9.10 30.25 6.83
CA SER A 286 7.80 30.67 6.32
C SER A 286 6.66 29.91 7.01
N PRO A 287 5.45 30.49 7.09
CA PRO A 287 4.29 29.79 7.62
C PRO A 287 3.95 28.50 6.86
N GLU A 288 4.32 28.41 5.59
CA GLU A 288 4.12 27.22 4.76
C GLU A 288 4.90 26.02 5.30
N ILE A 289 6.20 26.19 5.59
CA ILE A 289 7.03 25.13 6.18
C ILE A 289 6.51 24.76 7.57
N ALA A 290 6.12 25.75 8.38
CA ALA A 290 5.52 25.48 9.69
C ALA A 290 4.22 24.67 9.57
N THR A 291 3.39 24.97 8.56
CA THR A 291 2.16 24.22 8.27
C THR A 291 2.48 22.81 7.78
N MET A 292 3.51 22.62 6.94
CA MET A 292 3.96 21.30 6.50
C MET A 292 4.43 20.42 7.67
N ARG A 293 5.14 21.01 8.64
CA ARG A 293 5.50 20.32 9.90
C ARG A 293 4.27 19.95 10.70
N ALA A 294 3.38 20.91 10.95
CA ALA A 294 2.16 20.70 11.74
C ALA A 294 1.21 19.67 11.10
N ALA A 295 1.16 19.59 9.77
CA ALA A 295 0.36 18.63 9.02
C ALA A 295 0.96 17.22 9.00
N GLY A 296 2.19 17.02 9.49
CA GLY A 296 2.84 15.71 9.57
C GLY A 296 3.42 15.22 8.24
N VAL A 297 3.95 16.14 7.40
CA VAL A 297 4.56 15.78 6.10
C VAL A 297 5.79 14.90 6.29
N GLU A 298 6.60 15.15 7.32
CA GLU A 298 7.80 14.36 7.62
C GLU A 298 7.44 12.91 7.93
N GLU A 299 6.49 12.68 8.83
CA GLU A 299 6.05 11.35 9.23
C GLU A 299 5.46 10.58 8.05
N ALA A 300 4.68 11.26 7.20
CA ALA A 300 4.12 10.65 5.99
C ALA A 300 5.23 10.24 5.00
N LEU A 301 6.24 11.09 4.78
CA LEU A 301 7.37 10.81 3.89
C LEU A 301 8.30 9.72 4.44
N LEU A 302 8.56 9.70 5.75
CA LEU A 302 9.33 8.63 6.39
C LEU A 302 8.59 7.28 6.32
N LYS A 303 7.26 7.28 6.45
CA LYS A 303 6.43 6.08 6.25
C LYS A 303 6.55 5.55 4.81
N VAL A 304 6.52 6.44 3.82
CA VAL A 304 6.75 6.09 2.40
C VAL A 304 8.13 5.48 2.22
N MET A 305 9.19 6.12 2.74
CA MET A 305 10.55 5.58 2.65
C MET A 305 10.69 4.22 3.33
N THR A 306 10.01 4.01 4.46
CA THR A 306 10.03 2.72 5.16
C THR A 306 9.37 1.62 4.32
N HIS A 307 8.26 1.93 3.67
CA HIS A 307 7.56 0.97 2.80
C HIS A 307 8.34 0.67 1.51
N HIS A 308 8.88 1.73 0.89
CA HIS A 308 9.59 1.70 -0.39
C HIS A 308 11.11 1.77 -0.23
N ALA A 309 11.66 1.21 0.85
CA ALA A 309 13.08 1.34 1.23
C ALA A 309 14.08 0.95 0.12
N TRP A 310 13.63 0.08 -0.80
CA TRP A 310 14.41 -0.45 -1.92
C TRP A 310 14.27 0.36 -3.21
N ASP A 311 13.26 1.22 -3.32
CA ASP A 311 13.14 2.16 -4.43
C ASP A 311 14.06 3.34 -4.18
N GLN A 312 15.31 3.21 -4.62
CA GLN A 312 16.32 4.26 -4.46
C GLN A 312 15.93 5.56 -5.18
N THR A 313 15.08 5.50 -6.22
CA THR A 313 14.65 6.70 -6.94
C THR A 313 13.62 7.47 -6.12
N LEU A 314 12.60 6.78 -5.58
CA LEU A 314 11.62 7.40 -4.70
C LEU A 314 12.27 7.87 -3.40
N CYS A 315 13.00 6.99 -2.71
CA CYS A 315 13.71 7.35 -1.47
C CYS A 315 14.72 8.49 -1.68
N GLY A 316 15.42 8.51 -2.83
CA GLY A 316 16.33 9.61 -3.18
C GLY A 316 15.61 10.95 -3.29
N LYS A 317 14.45 11.00 -3.96
CA LYS A 317 13.63 12.22 -4.07
C LYS A 317 13.08 12.68 -2.72
N VAL A 318 12.68 11.74 -1.86
CA VAL A 318 12.22 12.07 -0.51
C VAL A 318 13.35 12.64 0.35
N ARG A 319 14.55 12.06 0.29
CA ARG A 319 15.75 12.58 0.99
C ARG A 319 16.15 13.99 0.55
N VAL A 320 15.86 14.37 -0.70
CA VAL A 320 16.05 15.75 -1.17
C VAL A 320 15.02 16.71 -0.57
N THR A 321 13.82 16.22 -0.27
CA THR A 321 12.70 17.07 0.17
C THR A 321 12.70 17.29 1.68
N LEU A 322 12.97 16.25 2.46
CA LEU A 322 12.93 16.27 3.93
C LEU A 322 13.75 17.41 4.59
N PRO A 323 14.99 17.72 4.17
CA PRO A 323 15.79 18.76 4.81
C PRO A 323 15.21 20.17 4.71
N PHE A 324 14.33 20.42 3.75
CA PHE A 324 13.64 21.72 3.64
C PHE A 324 12.48 21.86 4.63
N ILE A 325 11.99 20.73 5.15
CA ILE A 325 10.83 20.65 6.03
C ILE A 325 11.27 20.46 7.47
N GLN A 326 12.35 19.71 7.73
CA GLN A 326 12.90 19.50 9.07
C GLN A 326 13.42 20.82 9.68
N GLU A 327 13.48 20.87 11.01
CA GLU A 327 14.27 21.90 11.72
C GLU A 327 15.73 21.45 11.75
N ASP A 328 16.66 22.42 11.65
CA ASP A 328 18.09 22.19 11.82
C ASP A 328 18.42 21.71 13.25
#